data_AF-A0A1Q6QUE0-F1
#
_entry.id   AF-A0A1Q6QUE0-F1
#
_cell.length_a   1.000
_cell.length_b   1.000
_cell.length_c   1.000
_cell.angle_alpha   90.00
_cell.angle_beta   90.00
_cell.angle_gamma   90.00
#
_symmetry.space_group_name_H-M   'P 1'
#
loop_
_entity.id
_entity.type
_entity.pdbx_description
1 polymer ?
#
loop_
_entity_poly.entity_id
_entity_poly.type
_entity_poly.pdbx_seq_one_letter_code
_entity_poly.pdbx_strand_id
1 'polypeptide(L)'
;MKKEKEIPFKNYIILAVILIFTILLVVYLFNWQSIYQKNKLQEPILDKYLMVINYNELDDYLVENKEAIVYVSVLNDEKIRMFENKFKNLIIKNDLNNKVLYLNLTNESVEINKKYLSNLSEVPTLIIFDEGKVVKSYSIKDNDYDIKAFEKFLKKEEIIND
;
A
#
# COMPACT_ATOMS: atom_id res chain seq x y z
N MET A 1 -58.39 -21.35 -36.55
CA MET A 1 -56.94 -21.07 -36.56
C MET A 1 -56.67 -19.84 -35.71
N LYS A 2 -55.86 -19.94 -34.65
CA LYS A 2 -55.47 -18.78 -33.84
C LYS A 2 -54.50 -17.94 -34.69
N LYS A 3 -54.83 -16.67 -34.95
CA LYS A 3 -53.94 -15.75 -35.66
C LYS A 3 -52.65 -15.62 -34.85
N GLU A 4 -51.51 -15.92 -35.48
CA GLU A 4 -50.21 -15.67 -34.89
C GLU A 4 -50.06 -14.17 -34.63
N LYS A 5 -49.62 -13.84 -33.42
CA LYS A 5 -49.49 -12.45 -32.99
C LYS A 5 -48.20 -11.92 -33.61
N GLU A 6 -48.32 -11.20 -34.74
CA GLU A 6 -47.17 -10.58 -35.39
C GLU A 6 -46.56 -9.52 -34.47
N ILE A 7 -45.32 -9.76 -34.05
CA ILE A 7 -44.58 -8.81 -33.23
C ILE A 7 -44.11 -7.68 -34.15
N PRO A 8 -44.49 -6.42 -33.90
CA PRO A 8 -44.07 -5.31 -34.74
C PRO A 8 -42.55 -5.14 -34.68
N PHE A 9 -41.90 -4.93 -35.84
CA PHE A 9 -40.45 -4.78 -36.00
C PHE A 9 -39.82 -3.77 -35.02
N LYS A 10 -40.57 -2.74 -34.63
CA LYS A 10 -40.19 -1.74 -33.61
C LYS A 10 -39.77 -2.37 -32.28
N ASN A 11 -40.39 -3.47 -31.87
CA ASN A 11 -40.06 -4.15 -30.62
C ASN A 11 -38.68 -4.83 -30.67
N TYR A 12 -38.26 -5.30 -31.84
CA TYR A 12 -36.91 -5.85 -32.04
C TYR A 12 -35.85 -4.74 -32.02
N ILE A 13 -36.16 -3.58 -32.58
CA ILE A 13 -35.27 -2.39 -32.49
C ILE A 13 -35.13 -1.95 -31.03
N ILE A 14 -36.24 -1.85 -30.30
CA ILE A 14 -36.23 -1.49 -28.86
C ILE A 14 -35.40 -2.51 -28.07
N LEU A 15 -35.58 -3.81 -28.33
CA LEU A 15 -34.78 -4.86 -27.70
C LEU A 15 -33.29 -4.71 -28.01
N ALA A 16 -32.92 -4.45 -29.27
CA ALA A 16 -31.53 -4.26 -29.66
C ALA A 16 -30.89 -3.04 -28.97
N VAL A 17 -31.62 -1.94 -28.86
CA VAL A 17 -31.16 -0.74 -28.14
C VAL A 17 -30.95 -1.03 -26.65
N ILE A 18 -31.88 -1.73 -26.02
CA ILE A 18 -31.75 -2.13 -24.60
C ILE A 18 -30.51 -3.02 -24.43
N LEU A 19 -30.28 -3.97 -25.34
CA LEU A 19 -29.16 -4.91 -25.28
C LEU A 19 -27.81 -4.21 -25.48
N ILE A 20 -27.73 -3.24 -26.39
CA ILE A 20 -26.52 -2.41 -26.55
C ILE A 20 -26.28 -1.56 -25.30
N PHE A 21 -27.34 -0.95 -24.76
CA PHE A 21 -27.24 -0.12 -23.56
C PHE A 21 -26.78 -0.93 -22.35
N THR A 22 -27.30 -2.14 -22.15
CA THR A 22 -26.87 -3.01 -21.04
C THR A 22 -25.41 -3.41 -21.19
N ILE A 23 -24.94 -3.73 -22.40
CA ILE A 23 -23.51 -4.01 -22.65
C ILE A 23 -22.64 -2.80 -22.29
N LEU A 24 -23.01 -1.61 -22.75
CA LEU A 24 -22.25 -0.38 -22.44
C LEU A 24 -22.21 -0.10 -20.94
N LEU A 25 -23.33 -0.30 -20.25
CA LEU A 25 -23.42 -0.11 -18.80
C LEU A 25 -22.55 -1.11 -18.04
N VAL A 26 -22.53 -2.38 -18.44
CA VAL A 26 -21.66 -3.39 -17.82
C VAL A 26 -20.19 -3.05 -18.03
N VAL A 27 -19.79 -2.65 -19.25
CA VAL A 27 -18.41 -2.24 -19.54
C VAL A 27 -18.01 -1.01 -18.73
N TYR A 28 -18.90 -0.04 -18.61
CA TYR A 28 -18.66 1.15 -17.79
C TYR A 28 -18.43 0.81 -16.32
N LEU A 29 -19.31 -0.02 -15.72
CA LEU A 29 -19.18 -0.46 -14.33
C LEU A 29 -17.89 -1.27 -14.11
N PHE A 30 -17.50 -2.11 -15.06
CA PHE A 30 -16.26 -2.88 -14.99
C PHE A 30 -15.02 -1.96 -14.99
N ASN A 31 -14.98 -0.98 -15.88
CA ASN A 31 -13.90 -0.01 -15.95
C ASN A 31 -13.83 0.87 -14.70
N TRP A 32 -14.99 1.33 -14.19
CA TRP A 32 -15.05 2.05 -12.92
C TRP A 32 -14.43 1.22 -11.80
N GLN A 33 -14.86 -0.04 -11.65
CA GLN A 33 -14.36 -0.92 -10.60
C GLN A 33 -12.84 -1.13 -10.70
N SER A 34 -12.31 -1.28 -11.91
CA SER A 34 -10.86 -1.39 -12.13
C SER A 34 -10.10 -0.13 -11.70
N ILE A 35 -10.60 1.05 -12.07
CA ILE A 35 -10.02 2.34 -11.67
C ILE A 35 -10.08 2.51 -10.15
N TYR A 36 -11.21 2.19 -9.53
CA TYR A 36 -11.39 2.29 -8.09
C TYR A 36 -10.38 1.44 -7.32
N GLN A 37 -10.15 0.20 -7.75
CA GLN A 37 -9.15 -0.67 -7.12
C GLN A 37 -7.72 -0.15 -7.30
N LYS A 38 -7.39 0.39 -8.48
CA LYS A 38 -6.08 1.02 -8.72
C LYS A 38 -5.86 2.25 -7.85
N ASN A 39 -6.86 3.13 -7.74
CA ASN A 39 -6.77 4.33 -6.92
C ASN A 39 -6.58 3.98 -5.44
N LYS A 40 -7.26 2.93 -4.97
CA LYS A 40 -7.08 2.47 -3.59
C LYS A 40 -5.64 2.07 -3.30
N LEU A 41 -4.92 1.49 -4.26
CA LEU A 41 -3.51 1.09 -4.11
C LEU A 41 -2.52 2.28 -4.18
N GLN A 42 -2.95 3.41 -4.77
CA GLN A 42 -2.15 4.64 -4.88
C GLN A 42 -2.21 5.51 -3.62
N GLU A 43 -3.25 5.38 -2.79
CA GLU A 43 -3.32 6.17 -1.56
C GLU A 43 -2.47 5.54 -0.44
N PRO A 44 -1.51 6.24 0.16
CA PRO A 44 -0.84 5.76 1.36
C PRO A 44 -1.87 5.57 2.48
N ILE A 45 -1.71 4.49 3.26
CA ILE A 45 -2.62 4.21 4.39
C ILE A 45 -1.98 4.40 5.75
N LEU A 46 -0.66 4.35 5.84
CA LEU A 46 0.08 4.46 7.10
C LEU A 46 0.38 5.92 7.48
N ASP A 47 0.25 6.86 6.55
CA ASP A 47 0.33 8.31 6.78
C ASP A 47 -0.67 8.83 7.83
N LYS A 48 -1.80 8.13 8.00
CA LYS A 48 -2.81 8.40 9.02
C LYS A 48 -2.44 7.90 10.41
N TYR A 49 -1.43 7.04 10.52
CA TYR A 49 -1.08 6.32 11.76
C TYR A 49 0.36 6.56 12.21
N LEU A 50 1.25 6.96 11.31
CA LEU A 50 2.67 7.21 11.56
C LEU A 50 3.05 8.60 11.07
N MET A 51 4.06 9.19 11.70
CA MET A 51 4.64 10.45 11.22
C MET A 51 5.34 10.24 9.89
N VAL A 52 4.95 11.00 8.86
CA VAL A 52 5.53 10.92 7.52
C VAL A 52 6.82 11.72 7.48
N ILE A 53 7.86 11.14 6.87
CA ILE A 53 9.12 11.82 6.57
C ILE A 53 9.43 11.74 5.08
N ASN A 54 9.85 12.86 4.48
CA ASN A 54 10.30 12.88 3.10
C ASN A 54 11.73 12.36 3.00
N TYR A 55 12.08 11.72 1.87
CA TYR A 55 13.44 11.22 1.66
C TYR A 55 14.50 12.33 1.83
N ASN A 56 14.23 13.50 1.26
CA ASN A 56 15.14 14.65 1.28
C ASN A 56 15.34 15.24 2.70
N GLU A 57 14.44 14.96 3.63
CA GLU A 57 14.49 15.45 5.02
C GLU A 57 15.06 14.42 5.99
N LEU A 58 15.19 13.15 5.55
CA LEU A 58 15.63 12.06 6.41
C LEU A 58 17.04 12.30 6.95
N ASP A 59 17.95 12.81 6.12
CA ASP A 59 19.33 13.12 6.53
C ASP A 59 19.37 14.13 7.68
N ASP A 60 18.66 15.24 7.53
CA ASP A 60 18.61 16.31 8.53
C ASP A 60 17.92 15.80 9.81
N TYR A 61 16.84 15.03 9.67
CA TYR A 61 16.16 14.41 10.80
C TYR A 61 17.08 13.49 11.59
N LEU A 62 17.90 12.67 10.93
CA LEU A 62 18.83 11.73 11.58
C LEU A 62 20.02 12.45 12.25
N VAL A 63 20.37 13.66 11.81
CA VAL A 63 21.36 14.50 12.49
C VAL A 63 20.79 15.04 13.81
N GLU A 64 19.52 15.45 13.82
CA GLU A 64 18.83 15.96 15.01
C GLU A 64 18.41 14.83 15.97
N ASN A 65 18.00 13.68 15.41
CA ASN A 65 17.49 12.52 16.12
C ASN A 65 18.40 11.32 15.84
N LYS A 66 19.35 11.12 16.74
CA LYS A 66 20.37 10.07 16.61
C LYS A 66 19.78 8.66 16.49
N GLU A 67 18.67 8.42 17.19
CA GLU A 67 17.93 7.17 17.18
C GLU A 67 16.60 7.36 16.42
N ALA A 68 16.35 6.50 15.44
CA ALA A 68 15.11 6.55 14.66
C ALA A 68 14.74 5.17 14.12
N ILE A 69 13.44 4.89 14.05
CA ILE A 69 12.91 3.70 13.39
C ILE A 69 12.09 4.17 12.19
N VAL A 70 12.43 3.69 11.01
CA VAL A 70 11.80 4.14 9.75
C VAL A 70 11.23 2.94 9.01
N TYR A 71 9.91 2.93 8.81
CA TYR A 71 9.24 2.01 7.92
C TYR A 71 9.23 2.59 6.50
N VAL A 72 9.88 1.89 5.58
CA VAL A 72 10.04 2.29 4.18
C VAL A 72 9.15 1.40 3.32
N SER A 73 8.34 2.02 2.45
CA SER A 73 7.38 1.31 1.60
C SER A 73 7.21 1.98 0.23
N VAL A 74 6.47 1.31 -0.65
CA VAL A 74 6.02 1.81 -1.95
C VAL A 74 4.55 1.48 -2.16
N LEU A 75 3.88 2.31 -2.95
CA LEU A 75 2.48 2.16 -3.32
C LEU A 75 2.35 1.26 -4.56
N ASN A 76 1.11 0.97 -4.96
CA ASN A 76 0.79 0.16 -6.14
C ASN A 76 1.19 -1.33 -6.08
N ASP A 77 1.52 -1.85 -4.89
CA ASP A 77 1.76 -3.28 -4.67
C ASP A 77 0.69 -3.87 -3.73
N GLU A 78 -0.02 -4.90 -4.20
CA GLU A 78 -1.09 -5.54 -3.45
C GLU A 78 -0.59 -6.29 -2.21
N LYS A 79 0.58 -6.94 -2.28
CA LYS A 79 1.14 -7.67 -1.13
C LYS A 79 1.56 -6.71 -0.04
N ILE A 80 2.20 -5.59 -0.43
CA ILE A 80 2.51 -4.49 0.49
C ILE A 80 1.24 -3.97 1.14
N ARG A 81 0.20 -3.66 0.34
CA ARG A 81 -1.07 -3.17 0.88
C ARG A 81 -1.71 -4.15 1.86
N MET A 82 -1.69 -5.45 1.56
CA MET A 82 -2.24 -6.47 2.46
C MET A 82 -1.47 -6.54 3.77
N PHE A 83 -0.14 -6.42 3.73
CA PHE A 83 0.70 -6.34 4.92
C PHE A 83 0.42 -5.07 5.73
N GLU A 84 0.43 -3.90 5.09
CA GLU A 84 0.23 -2.60 5.75
C GLU A 84 -1.15 -2.53 6.46
N ASN A 85 -2.19 -3.12 5.87
CA ASN A 85 -3.49 -3.23 6.55
C ASN A 85 -3.43 -4.04 7.85
N LYS A 86 -2.58 -5.06 7.93
CA LYS A 86 -2.34 -5.81 9.17
C LYS A 86 -1.44 -5.04 10.11
N PHE A 87 -0.38 -4.42 9.59
CA PHE A 87 0.58 -3.63 10.36
C PHE A 87 -0.09 -2.42 11.03
N LYS A 88 -1.03 -1.76 10.36
CA LYS A 88 -1.91 -0.74 10.94
C LYS A 88 -2.49 -1.16 12.30
N ASN A 89 -2.95 -2.40 12.42
CA ASN A 89 -3.53 -2.88 13.68
C ASN A 89 -2.45 -3.03 14.77
N LEU A 90 -1.23 -3.43 14.41
CA LEU A 90 -0.10 -3.45 15.35
C LEU A 90 0.34 -2.04 15.77
N ILE A 91 0.34 -1.07 14.84
CA ILE A 91 0.66 0.33 15.12
C ILE A 91 -0.29 0.89 16.17
N ILE A 92 -1.60 0.70 15.97
CA ILE A 92 -2.64 1.19 16.89
C ILE A 92 -2.56 0.46 18.24
N LYS A 93 -2.34 -0.87 18.23
CA LYS A 93 -2.28 -1.66 19.46
C LYS A 93 -1.10 -1.29 20.37
N ASN A 94 0.03 -0.86 19.78
CA ASN A 94 1.29 -0.63 20.50
C ASN A 94 1.73 0.84 20.51
N ASP A 95 0.84 1.77 20.12
CA ASP A 95 1.10 3.22 20.06
C ASP A 95 2.41 3.58 19.34
N LEU A 96 2.59 3.07 18.11
CA LEU A 96 3.82 3.27 17.34
C LEU A 96 3.88 4.60 16.58
N ASN A 97 2.83 5.41 16.66
CA ASN A 97 2.71 6.70 15.97
C ASN A 97 3.88 7.65 16.22
N ASN A 98 4.43 7.66 17.44
CA ASN A 98 5.55 8.52 17.83
C ASN A 98 6.90 7.79 17.83
N LYS A 99 6.92 6.49 17.50
CA LYS A 99 8.14 5.65 17.54
C LYS A 99 8.66 5.29 16.16
N VAL A 100 7.76 5.18 15.18
CA VAL A 100 8.08 4.72 13.83
C VAL A 100 7.69 5.81 12.83
N LEU A 101 8.65 6.22 12.01
CA LEU A 101 8.43 7.11 10.89
C LEU A 101 8.00 6.32 9.66
N TYR A 102 7.19 6.95 8.81
CA TYR A 102 6.79 6.40 7.52
C TYR A 102 7.48 7.14 6.38
N LEU A 103 8.22 6.39 5.57
CA LEU A 103 8.88 6.88 4.37
C LEU A 103 8.29 6.18 3.14
N ASN A 104 7.67 6.95 2.26
CA ASN A 104 7.12 6.47 1.01
C ASN A 104 8.06 6.79 -0.15
N LEU A 105 8.58 5.77 -0.83
CA LEU A 105 9.52 5.90 -1.94
C LEU A 105 8.89 5.78 -3.33
N THR A 106 7.55 5.78 -3.44
CA THR A 106 6.85 5.53 -4.72
C THR A 106 7.28 6.47 -5.84
N ASN A 107 7.51 7.74 -5.52
CA ASN A 107 7.87 8.79 -6.48
C ASN A 107 9.36 9.14 -6.44
N GLU A 108 10.15 8.45 -5.61
CA GLU A 108 11.58 8.70 -5.45
C GLU A 108 12.39 7.90 -6.47
N SER A 109 13.41 8.51 -7.06
CA SER A 109 14.19 7.85 -8.11
C SER A 109 15.03 6.69 -7.55
N VAL A 110 15.23 5.66 -8.38
CA VAL A 110 15.98 4.44 -8.00
C VAL A 110 17.43 4.73 -7.59
N GLU A 111 18.03 5.78 -8.16
CA GLU A 111 19.42 6.18 -7.90
C GLU A 111 19.60 6.89 -6.55
N ILE A 112 18.56 7.56 -6.06
CA ILE A 112 18.57 8.29 -4.79
C ILE A 112 18.63 7.30 -3.60
N ASN A 113 18.06 6.09 -3.73
CA ASN A 113 17.77 5.19 -2.62
C ASN A 113 18.89 4.22 -2.18
N LYS A 114 20.12 4.34 -2.70
CA LYS A 114 21.24 3.44 -2.34
C LYS A 114 21.93 3.77 -1.02
N LYS A 115 21.63 4.91 -0.42
CA LYS A 115 22.31 5.37 0.81
C LYS A 115 21.92 4.53 2.03
N TYR A 116 20.65 4.11 2.10
CA TYR A 116 20.08 3.42 3.26
C TYR A 116 19.60 2.00 2.96
N LEU A 117 19.37 1.68 1.69
CA LEU A 117 18.97 0.35 1.21
C LEU A 117 20.03 -0.16 0.25
N SER A 118 20.46 -1.41 0.43
CA SER A 118 21.41 -2.04 -0.50
C SER A 118 20.76 -2.27 -1.85
N ASN A 119 19.47 -2.61 -1.87
CA ASN A 119 18.62 -2.66 -3.06
C ASN A 119 17.17 -2.25 -2.76
N LEU A 120 16.55 -1.51 -3.69
CA LEU A 120 15.12 -1.16 -3.63
C LEU A 120 14.17 -2.36 -3.69
N SER A 121 14.65 -3.52 -4.13
CA SER A 121 13.88 -4.77 -4.05
C SER A 121 13.52 -5.16 -2.61
N GLU A 122 14.15 -4.57 -1.60
CA GLU A 122 13.95 -4.85 -0.17
C GLU A 122 12.71 -4.17 0.42
N VAL A 123 12.07 -3.21 -0.25
CA VAL A 123 10.83 -2.59 0.28
C VAL A 123 9.64 -3.54 0.20
N PRO A 124 8.76 -3.65 1.22
CA PRO A 124 8.78 -2.84 2.43
C PRO A 124 9.84 -3.34 3.41
N THR A 125 10.49 -2.40 4.09
CA THR A 125 11.54 -2.69 5.08
C THR A 125 11.36 -1.79 6.28
N LEU A 126 11.66 -2.30 7.48
CA LEU A 126 11.89 -1.47 8.67
C LEU A 126 13.39 -1.27 8.86
N ILE A 127 13.83 -0.03 9.04
CA ILE A 127 15.23 0.33 9.27
C ILE A 127 15.35 0.94 10.67
N ILE A 128 16.34 0.50 11.42
CA ILE A 128 16.69 1.04 12.74
C ILE A 128 18.00 1.80 12.59
N PHE A 129 17.95 3.07 12.95
CA PHE A 129 19.07 3.98 12.98
C PHE A 129 19.54 4.20 14.42
N ASP A 130 20.85 4.21 14.58
CA ASP A 130 21.54 4.65 15.79
C ASP A 130 22.74 5.51 15.39
N GLU A 131 22.95 6.61 16.10
CA GLU A 131 23.87 7.69 15.73
C GLU A 131 23.81 8.08 14.24
N GLY A 132 22.59 8.10 13.67
CA GLY A 132 22.35 8.43 12.27
C GLY A 132 22.85 7.38 11.26
N LYS A 133 23.24 6.19 11.71
CA LYS A 133 23.69 5.07 10.87
C LYS A 133 22.71 3.91 10.96
N VAL A 134 22.60 3.15 9.87
CA VAL A 134 21.81 1.92 9.85
C VAL A 134 22.50 0.87 10.71
N VAL A 135 21.87 0.48 11.83
CA VAL A 135 22.34 -0.63 12.67
C VAL A 135 21.62 -1.92 12.28
N LYS A 136 20.36 -1.80 11.85
CA LYS A 136 19.56 -2.96 11.47
C LYS A 136 18.53 -2.64 10.41
N SER A 137 18.25 -3.62 9.57
CA SER A 137 17.11 -3.60 8.66
C SER A 137 16.37 -4.93 8.73
N TYR A 138 15.08 -4.89 8.48
CA TYR A 138 14.23 -6.07 8.35
C TYR A 138 13.37 -5.93 7.10
N SER A 139 13.68 -6.73 6.08
CA SER A 139 12.87 -6.84 4.87
C SER A 139 11.64 -7.69 5.14
N ILE A 140 10.46 -7.11 4.93
CA ILE A 140 9.17 -7.79 5.08
C ILE A 140 9.01 -8.84 3.97
N LYS A 141 9.63 -8.60 2.81
CA LYS A 141 9.62 -9.52 1.67
C LYS A 141 10.32 -10.84 1.97
N ASP A 142 11.38 -10.83 2.76
CA ASP A 142 12.21 -12.02 3.03
C ASP A 142 11.43 -13.10 3.80
N ASN A 143 10.36 -12.69 4.51
CA ASN A 143 9.47 -13.57 5.25
C ASN A 143 8.07 -13.66 4.61
N ASP A 144 7.97 -13.45 3.30
CA ASP A 144 6.73 -13.47 2.50
C ASP A 144 5.59 -12.68 3.14
N TYR A 145 5.89 -11.48 3.66
CA TYR A 145 4.91 -10.58 4.25
C TYR A 145 4.19 -11.16 5.49
N ASP A 146 4.83 -12.10 6.21
CA ASP A 146 4.27 -12.64 7.45
C ASP A 146 4.30 -11.63 8.60
N ILE A 147 3.11 -11.19 9.01
CA ILE A 147 2.92 -10.25 10.11
C ILE A 147 3.40 -10.80 11.46
N LYS A 148 3.35 -12.13 11.67
CA LYS A 148 3.78 -12.74 12.95
C LYS A 148 5.30 -12.76 13.06
N ALA A 149 5.98 -13.04 11.96
CA ALA A 149 7.44 -12.95 11.89
C ALA A 149 7.89 -11.51 12.16
N PHE A 150 7.19 -10.53 11.57
CA PHE A 150 7.43 -9.12 11.82
C PHE A 150 7.16 -8.71 13.26
N GLU A 151 6.03 -9.12 13.86
CA GLU A 151 5.71 -8.86 15.27
C GLU A 151 6.79 -9.44 16.21
N LYS A 152 7.26 -10.66 15.92
CA LYS A 152 8.36 -11.28 16.68
C LYS A 152 9.66 -10.49 16.55
N PHE A 153 9.96 -9.95 15.37
CA PHE A 153 11.10 -9.05 15.18
C PHE A 153 10.94 -7.77 16.01
N LEU A 154 9.78 -7.11 15.94
CA LEU A 154 9.51 -5.90 16.73
C LEU A 154 9.65 -6.13 18.24
N LYS A 155 9.21 -7.29 18.75
CA LYS A 155 9.40 -7.68 20.17
C LYS A 155 10.87 -7.90 20.51
N LYS A 156 11.60 -8.61 19.64
CA LYS A 156 13.03 -8.90 19.84
C LYS A 156 13.88 -7.62 19.92
N GLU A 157 13.52 -6.60 19.14
CA GLU A 157 14.19 -5.31 19.15
C GLU A 157 13.54 -4.31 20.14
N GLU A 158 12.67 -4.78 21.05
CA GLU A 158 12.03 -3.98 22.11
C GLU A 158 11.21 -2.76 21.60
N ILE A 159 10.78 -2.80 20.33
CA ILE A 159 9.97 -1.75 19.70
C ILE A 159 8.53 -1.82 20.24
N ILE A 160 8.03 -3.05 20.44
CA ILE A 160 6.71 -3.34 21.00
C ILE A 160 6.84 -4.23 22.23
N ASN A 161 5.91 -4.08 23.16
CA ASN A 161 5.86 -4.87 24.39
C ASN A 161 5.25 -6.27 24.13
N ASP A 162 5.49 -7.20 25.06
CA ASP A 162 4.98 -8.57 25.01
C ASP A 162 3.44 -8.69 25.06
#